data_AF-A0A7C3JBH2-F1
#
_entry.id   AF-A0A7C3JBH2-F1
#
_cell.length_a   1.000
_cell.length_b   1.000
_cell.length_c   1.000
_cell.angle_alpha   90.00
_cell.angle_beta   90.00
_cell.angle_gamma   90.00
#
_symmetry.space_group_name_H-M   'P 1'
#
loop_
_entity.id
_entity.type
_entity.pdbx_description
1 polymer ?
#
loop_
_entity_poly.entity_id
_entity_poly.type
_entity_poly.pdbx_seq_one_letter_code
_entity_poly.pdbx_strand_id
1 'polypeptide(L)'
;MASVWVGALLEEHFNVKLDKRFQRYNWGQRPLDERALTYAHLDTHYLIPLREIQLEELKKQNRLREATEAFNRVTHVQPTVRVFDPEDFWRIRGSRELKPQQQAILRELFVLRDQIAQKLDRPPFKVMGDNVLIELARAQPHNQAGLKQIKGLGVRLLQHNKHDILHAIERGQTAPTPRYPANHSRLDNRTLTRYENLRQWRNNLAAERGVEPDVIISNHTLMSIARNNPKTLDTLTQMGVLGEWQFEAYGETLLKVLKKRWV
;
A
#
# COMPACT_ATOMS: atom_id res chain seq x y z
N MET A 1 -16.18 7.78 -16.43
CA MET A 1 -14.76 7.37 -16.38
C MET A 1 -14.70 5.89 -16.69
N ALA A 2 -14.03 5.50 -17.76
CA ALA A 2 -13.87 4.08 -18.10
C ALA A 2 -13.13 3.39 -16.95
N SER A 3 -13.67 2.26 -16.50
CA SER A 3 -13.11 1.49 -15.40
C SER A 3 -11.92 0.67 -15.92
N VAL A 4 -10.71 0.97 -15.44
CA VAL A 4 -9.43 0.33 -15.88
C VAL A 4 -9.28 -1.14 -15.41
N TRP A 5 -10.36 -1.74 -14.91
CA TRP A 5 -10.32 -3.11 -14.39
C TRP A 5 -10.44 -4.12 -15.54
N VAL A 6 -9.64 -5.20 -15.50
CA VAL A 6 -9.60 -6.21 -16.58
C VAL A 6 -10.99 -6.71 -16.94
N GLY A 7 -11.84 -7.02 -15.96
CA GLY A 7 -13.20 -7.51 -16.22
C GLY A 7 -14.09 -6.53 -16.98
N ALA A 8 -13.91 -5.21 -16.80
CA ALA A 8 -14.68 -4.22 -17.54
C ALA A 8 -14.18 -4.11 -18.99
N LEU A 9 -12.86 -4.14 -19.19
CA LEU A 9 -12.26 -4.15 -20.52
C LEU A 9 -12.62 -5.41 -21.31
N LEU A 10 -12.71 -6.55 -20.64
CA LEU A 10 -13.14 -7.80 -21.26
C LEU A 10 -14.63 -7.78 -21.64
N GLU A 11 -15.48 -7.20 -20.80
CA GLU A 11 -16.90 -7.03 -21.10
C GLU A 11 -17.09 -6.05 -22.29
N GLU A 12 -16.36 -4.94 -22.30
CA GLU A 12 -16.44 -3.92 -23.36
C GLU A 12 -15.95 -4.45 -24.72
N HIS A 13 -14.77 -5.09 -24.77
CA HIS A 13 -14.14 -5.47 -26.04
C HIS A 13 -14.49 -6.87 -26.52
N PHE A 14 -14.88 -7.79 -25.61
CA PHE A 14 -15.12 -9.19 -25.96
C PHE A 14 -16.47 -9.72 -25.45
N ASN A 15 -17.29 -8.90 -24.79
CA ASN A 15 -18.56 -9.31 -24.17
C ASN A 15 -18.38 -10.46 -23.16
N VAL A 16 -17.21 -10.54 -22.52
CA VAL A 16 -16.86 -11.57 -21.54
C VAL A 16 -17.09 -11.05 -20.13
N LYS A 17 -17.97 -11.71 -19.37
CA LYS A 17 -18.26 -11.36 -17.97
C LYS A 17 -17.49 -12.27 -17.02
N LEU A 18 -16.55 -11.69 -16.26
CA LEU A 18 -15.82 -12.42 -15.22
C LEU A 18 -16.67 -12.59 -13.96
N ASP A 19 -16.71 -13.82 -13.42
CA ASP A 19 -17.37 -14.11 -12.15
C ASP A 19 -16.52 -13.62 -10.97
N LYS A 20 -16.87 -12.44 -10.43
CA LYS A 20 -16.19 -11.78 -9.32
C LYS A 20 -16.08 -12.64 -8.05
N ARG A 21 -16.86 -13.71 -7.90
CA ARG A 21 -16.80 -14.64 -6.75
C ARG A 21 -15.41 -15.28 -6.63
N PHE A 22 -14.72 -15.51 -7.74
CA PHE A 22 -13.42 -16.18 -7.73
C PHE A 22 -12.23 -15.26 -7.42
N GLN A 23 -12.43 -13.93 -7.38
CA GLN A 23 -11.39 -12.97 -6.98
C GLN A 23 -10.87 -13.21 -5.55
N ARG A 24 -11.72 -13.73 -4.66
CA ARG A 24 -11.38 -14.05 -3.26
C ARG A 24 -11.36 -15.55 -2.96
N TYR A 25 -11.28 -16.37 -4.01
CA TYR A 25 -11.24 -17.82 -3.87
C TYR A 25 -9.96 -18.30 -3.18
N ASN A 26 -10.04 -19.43 -2.47
CA ASN A 26 -8.88 -20.05 -1.85
C ASN A 26 -8.05 -20.80 -2.89
N TRP A 27 -7.16 -20.10 -3.61
CA TRP A 27 -6.29 -20.68 -4.65
C TRP A 27 -5.27 -21.70 -4.12
N GLY A 28 -5.12 -21.85 -2.79
CA GLY A 28 -4.32 -22.89 -2.17
C GLY A 28 -5.03 -24.25 -2.04
N GLN A 29 -6.36 -24.31 -2.22
CA GLN A 29 -7.10 -25.57 -2.05
C GLN A 29 -6.91 -26.51 -3.24
N ARG A 30 -7.00 -27.83 -2.99
CA ARG A 30 -6.91 -28.86 -4.03
C ARG A 30 -7.95 -29.96 -3.81
N PRO A 31 -8.58 -30.49 -4.88
CA PRO A 31 -8.52 -29.99 -6.27
C PRO A 31 -9.18 -28.61 -6.41
N LEU A 32 -8.92 -27.92 -7.52
CA LEU A 32 -9.59 -26.66 -7.84
C LEU A 32 -10.97 -26.95 -8.45
N ASP A 33 -11.98 -26.12 -8.12
CA ASP A 33 -13.30 -26.15 -8.78
C ASP A 33 -13.13 -25.79 -10.27
N GLU A 34 -13.85 -26.48 -11.17
CA GLU A 34 -13.81 -26.22 -12.61
C GLU A 34 -14.16 -24.77 -12.96
N ARG A 35 -15.05 -24.14 -12.19
CA ARG A 35 -15.40 -22.72 -12.35
C ARG A 35 -14.24 -21.80 -11.98
N ALA A 36 -13.42 -22.19 -11.01
CA ALA A 36 -12.19 -21.46 -10.67
C ALA A 36 -11.15 -21.59 -11.79
N LEU A 37 -11.01 -22.77 -12.39
CA LEU A 37 -10.13 -22.97 -13.55
C LEU A 37 -10.58 -22.10 -14.74
N THR A 38 -11.89 -22.07 -15.01
CA THR A 38 -12.47 -21.22 -16.06
C THR A 38 -12.18 -19.74 -15.80
N TYR A 39 -12.38 -19.27 -14.57
CA TYR A 39 -12.05 -17.91 -14.19
C TYR A 39 -10.56 -17.58 -14.44
N ALA A 40 -9.64 -18.43 -13.99
CA ALA A 40 -8.20 -18.22 -14.18
C ALA A 40 -7.77 -18.23 -15.66
N HIS A 41 -8.41 -19.06 -16.48
CA HIS A 41 -8.20 -19.08 -17.92
C HIS A 41 -8.59 -17.74 -18.57
N LEU A 42 -9.79 -17.23 -18.26
CA LEU A 42 -10.31 -15.99 -18.83
C LEU A 42 -9.51 -14.75 -18.43
N ASP A 43 -8.86 -14.75 -17.25
CA ASP A 43 -7.98 -13.67 -16.79
C ASP A 43 -6.76 -13.44 -17.71
N THR A 44 -6.38 -14.43 -18.54
CA THR A 44 -5.20 -14.33 -19.43
C THR A 44 -5.52 -14.51 -20.91
N HIS A 45 -6.55 -15.29 -21.24
CA HIS A 45 -6.90 -15.65 -22.62
C HIS A 45 -7.02 -14.45 -23.57
N TYR A 46 -7.62 -13.36 -23.09
CA TYR A 46 -7.93 -12.17 -23.90
C TYR A 46 -6.91 -11.03 -23.78
N LEU A 47 -5.85 -11.18 -22.96
CA LEU A 47 -4.90 -10.08 -22.73
C LEU A 47 -4.09 -9.70 -23.97
N ILE A 48 -3.72 -10.67 -24.81
CA ILE A 48 -2.97 -10.40 -26.06
C ILE A 48 -3.86 -9.64 -27.06
N PRO A 49 -5.07 -10.10 -27.42
CA PRO A 49 -5.98 -9.32 -28.26
C PRO A 49 -6.29 -7.93 -27.69
N LEU A 50 -6.50 -7.82 -26.37
CA LEU A 50 -6.73 -6.53 -25.72
C LEU A 50 -5.54 -5.57 -25.87
N ARG A 51 -4.32 -6.10 -25.73
CA ARG A 51 -3.08 -5.34 -25.92
C ARG A 51 -2.95 -4.80 -27.34
N GLU A 52 -3.34 -5.55 -28.37
CA GLU A 52 -3.34 -5.06 -29.75
C GLU A 52 -4.34 -3.91 -29.97
N ILE A 53 -5.55 -4.03 -29.42
CA ILE A 53 -6.56 -2.96 -29.50
C ILE A 53 -6.03 -1.67 -28.85
N GLN A 54 -5.47 -1.79 -27.64
CA GLN A 54 -4.93 -0.64 -26.91
C GLN A 54 -3.67 -0.05 -27.57
N LEU A 55 -2.83 -0.88 -28.19
CA LEU A 55 -1.66 -0.42 -28.93
C LEU A 55 -2.06 0.48 -30.11
N GLU A 56 -3.07 0.07 -30.89
CA GLU A 56 -3.56 0.88 -32.01
C GLU A 56 -4.19 2.18 -31.53
N GLU A 57 -4.89 2.18 -30.40
CA GLU A 57 -5.44 3.41 -29.81
C GLU A 57 -4.33 4.37 -29.34
N LEU A 58 -3.28 3.85 -28.70
CA LEU A 58 -2.11 4.64 -28.30
C LEU A 58 -1.40 5.26 -29.49
N LYS A 59 -1.29 4.54 -30.62
CA LYS A 59 -0.71 5.08 -31.86
C LYS A 59 -1.58 6.20 -32.43
N LYS A 60 -2.90 5.99 -32.54
CA LYS A 60 -3.85 7.00 -33.05
C LYS A 60 -3.80 8.29 -32.24
N GLN A 61 -3.66 8.18 -30.92
CA GLN A 61 -3.55 9.35 -30.03
C GLN A 61 -2.14 9.92 -29.93
N ASN A 62 -1.14 9.35 -30.62
CA ASN A 62 0.28 9.72 -30.53
C ASN A 62 0.84 9.64 -29.09
N ARG A 63 0.40 8.62 -28.33
CA ARG A 63 0.76 8.39 -26.92
C ARG A 63 1.65 7.17 -26.71
N LEU A 64 2.10 6.52 -27.78
CA LEU A 64 2.88 5.28 -27.67
C LEU A 64 4.22 5.48 -26.95
N ARG A 65 4.91 6.62 -27.17
CA ARG A 65 6.21 6.90 -26.54
C ARG A 65 6.07 7.03 -25.01
N GLU A 66 5.10 7.85 -24.54
CA GLU A 66 4.85 8.01 -23.10
C GLU A 66 4.41 6.69 -22.45
N ALA A 67 3.56 5.91 -23.11
CA ALA A 67 3.06 4.65 -22.60
C ALA A 67 4.18 3.60 -22.49
N THR A 68 5.03 3.51 -23.53
CA THR A 68 6.18 2.59 -23.54
C THR A 68 7.15 2.90 -22.41
N GLU A 69 7.43 4.18 -22.16
CA GLU A 69 8.24 4.59 -21.03
C GLU A 69 7.61 4.18 -19.69
N ALA A 70 6.30 4.38 -19.53
CA ALA A 70 5.58 3.97 -18.33
C ALA A 70 5.63 2.44 -18.14
N PHE A 71 5.45 1.65 -19.20
CA PHE A 71 5.55 0.19 -19.15
C PHE A 71 6.94 -0.26 -18.71
N ASN A 72 7.98 0.28 -19.35
CA ASN A 72 9.37 0.00 -19.00
C ASN A 72 9.66 0.37 -17.54
N ARG A 73 9.12 1.48 -17.03
CA ARG A 73 9.31 1.85 -15.62
C ARG A 73 8.76 0.79 -14.67
N VAL A 74 7.58 0.25 -14.96
CA VAL A 74 6.95 -0.79 -14.12
C VAL A 74 7.80 -2.07 -14.09
N THR A 75 8.50 -2.43 -15.17
CA THR A 75 9.37 -3.62 -15.18
C THR A 75 10.61 -3.51 -14.29
N HIS A 76 10.98 -2.29 -13.86
CA HIS A 76 12.13 -2.03 -12.99
C HIS A 76 11.74 -1.80 -11.53
N VAL A 77 10.44 -1.86 -11.19
CA VAL A 77 9.97 -1.70 -9.81
C VAL A 77 10.43 -2.91 -9.00
N GLN A 78 11.30 -2.66 -8.02
CA GLN A 78 11.73 -3.69 -7.09
C GLN A 78 10.63 -3.97 -6.06
N PRO A 79 10.27 -5.24 -5.82
CA PRO A 79 9.36 -5.59 -4.76
C PRO A 79 9.88 -5.04 -3.43
N THR A 80 9.07 -4.21 -2.77
CA THR A 80 9.40 -3.79 -1.41
C THR A 80 9.19 -4.98 -0.50
N VAL A 81 10.29 -5.61 -0.07
CA VAL A 81 10.23 -6.66 0.94
C VAL A 81 9.77 -6.00 2.24
N ARG A 82 8.55 -6.33 2.68
CA ARG A 82 8.06 -5.85 3.96
C ARG A 82 8.85 -6.55 5.07
N VAL A 83 9.77 -5.83 5.67
CA VAL A 83 10.46 -6.27 6.89
C VAL A 83 9.53 -6.04 8.07
N PHE A 84 9.39 -7.03 8.94
CA PHE A 84 8.67 -6.86 10.18
C PHE A 84 9.42 -5.86 11.08
N ASP A 85 8.75 -4.79 11.47
CA ASP A 85 9.23 -3.82 12.44
C ASP A 85 8.39 -3.96 13.72
N PRO A 86 8.97 -4.33 14.87
CA PRO A 86 8.26 -4.34 16.14
C PRO A 86 7.52 -3.04 16.46
N GLU A 87 8.03 -1.88 16.00
CA GLU A 87 7.45 -0.56 16.24
C GLU A 87 6.23 -0.26 15.35
N ASP A 88 5.93 -1.09 14.34
CA ASP A 88 4.70 -0.96 13.55
C ASP A 88 3.43 -1.16 14.38
N PHE A 89 3.52 -1.66 15.63
CA PHE A 89 2.39 -1.76 16.54
C PHE A 89 1.71 -0.40 16.78
N TRP A 90 2.43 0.72 16.63
CA TRP A 90 1.87 2.07 16.71
C TRP A 90 0.84 2.39 15.60
N ARG A 91 0.81 1.61 14.51
CA ARG A 91 -0.20 1.72 13.45
C ARG A 91 -1.54 1.11 13.85
N ILE A 92 -1.58 0.30 14.91
CA ILE A 92 -2.81 -0.27 15.44
C ILE A 92 -3.67 0.84 16.02
N ARG A 93 -4.91 0.96 15.53
CA ARG A 93 -5.90 1.90 16.06
C ARG A 93 -6.16 1.58 17.54
N GLY A 94 -6.08 2.58 18.42
CA GLY A 94 -6.23 2.36 19.86
C GLY A 94 -4.91 2.23 20.62
N SER A 95 -3.76 2.11 19.94
CA SER A 95 -2.44 1.93 20.57
C SER A 95 -1.98 3.16 21.36
N ARG A 96 -2.30 4.37 20.87
CA ARG A 96 -1.86 5.64 21.49
C ARG A 96 -2.68 6.02 22.71
N GLU A 97 -3.90 5.50 22.81
CA GLU A 97 -4.83 5.71 23.92
C GLU A 97 -4.55 4.77 25.11
N LEU A 98 -3.65 3.79 24.94
CA LEU A 98 -3.22 2.90 26.02
C LEU A 98 -2.27 3.60 27.00
N LYS A 99 -2.28 3.17 28.26
CA LYS A 99 -1.28 3.58 29.25
C LYS A 99 0.12 3.08 28.85
N PRO A 100 1.21 3.73 29.29
CA PRO A 100 2.59 3.32 28.98
C PRO A 100 2.88 1.82 29.13
N GLN A 101 2.45 1.21 30.24
CA GLN A 101 2.62 -0.22 30.47
C GLN A 101 1.83 -1.08 29.46
N GLN A 102 0.60 -0.67 29.15
CA GLN A 102 -0.25 -1.38 28.20
C GLN A 102 0.31 -1.27 26.78
N GLN A 103 1.01 -0.17 26.44
CA GLN A 103 1.72 -0.03 25.17
C GLN A 103 2.90 -1.01 25.08
N ALA A 104 3.65 -1.19 26.16
CA ALA A 104 4.72 -2.18 26.24
C ALA A 104 4.18 -3.61 26.04
N ILE A 105 3.06 -3.94 26.67
CA ILE A 105 2.36 -5.23 26.48
C ILE A 105 1.87 -5.39 25.04
N LEU A 106 1.26 -4.36 24.46
CA LEU A 106 0.79 -4.40 23.08
C LEU A 106 1.93 -4.69 22.10
N ARG A 107 3.10 -4.09 22.30
CA ARG A 107 4.29 -4.33 21.48
C ARG A 107 4.74 -5.79 21.56
N GLU A 108 4.84 -6.36 22.76
CA GLU A 108 5.21 -7.79 22.92
C GLU A 108 4.19 -8.75 22.31
N LEU A 109 2.90 -8.44 22.46
CA LEU A 109 1.82 -9.21 21.82
C LEU A 109 1.84 -9.08 20.29
N PHE A 110 2.21 -7.91 19.76
CA PHE A 110 2.36 -7.68 18.33
C PHE A 110 3.51 -8.50 17.73
N VAL A 111 4.65 -8.55 18.42
CA VAL A 111 5.79 -9.42 18.06
C VAL A 111 5.39 -10.89 18.11
N LEU A 112 4.72 -11.33 19.17
CA LEU A 112 4.25 -12.71 19.28
C LEU A 112 3.30 -13.09 18.13
N ARG A 113 2.37 -12.18 17.78
CA ARG A 113 1.43 -12.42 16.68
C ARG A 113 2.16 -12.69 15.37
N ASP A 114 3.21 -11.93 15.08
CA ASP A 114 4.00 -12.10 13.86
C ASP A 114 4.76 -13.44 13.87
N GLN A 115 5.37 -13.81 15.00
CA GLN A 115 6.03 -15.12 15.14
C GLN A 115 5.07 -16.30 14.92
N ILE A 116 3.86 -16.24 15.48
CA ILE A 116 2.85 -17.29 15.26
C ILE A 116 2.39 -17.28 13.80
N ALA A 117 2.20 -16.11 13.20
CA ALA A 117 1.81 -15.96 11.79
C ALA A 117 2.83 -16.57 10.83
N GLN A 118 4.12 -16.31 11.05
CA GLN A 118 5.21 -16.93 10.29
C GLN A 118 5.21 -18.45 10.44
N LYS A 119 5.11 -18.97 11.68
CA LYS A 119 5.07 -20.42 11.94
C LYS A 119 3.88 -21.12 11.27
N LEU A 120 2.74 -20.44 11.17
CA LEU A 120 1.52 -20.98 10.57
C LEU A 120 1.40 -20.70 9.07
N ASP A 121 2.33 -19.95 8.48
CA ASP A 121 2.25 -19.40 7.13
C ASP A 121 0.90 -18.72 6.84
N ARG A 122 0.53 -17.78 7.71
CA ARG A 122 -0.76 -17.06 7.64
C ARG A 122 -0.58 -15.57 7.89
N PRO A 123 -1.41 -14.71 7.28
CA PRO A 123 -1.42 -13.29 7.60
C PRO A 123 -1.64 -13.03 9.11
N PRO A 124 -0.93 -12.07 9.73
CA PRO A 124 -1.03 -11.78 11.17
C PRO A 124 -2.45 -11.56 11.69
N PHE A 125 -3.30 -10.87 10.92
CA PHE A 125 -4.70 -10.60 11.31
C PHE A 125 -5.57 -11.86 11.39
N LYS A 126 -5.19 -12.96 10.71
CA LYS A 126 -5.87 -14.26 10.84
C LYS A 126 -5.44 -15.03 12.09
N VAL A 127 -4.32 -14.65 12.70
CA VAL A 127 -3.87 -15.20 13.99
C VAL A 127 -4.59 -14.47 15.13
N MET A 128 -4.40 -13.15 15.22
CA MET A 128 -5.10 -12.29 16.18
C MET A 128 -5.46 -10.96 15.55
N GLY A 129 -6.74 -10.59 15.63
CA GLY A 129 -7.19 -9.26 15.22
C GLY A 129 -6.60 -8.16 16.11
N ASP A 130 -6.45 -6.96 15.54
CA ASP A 130 -5.91 -5.79 16.25
C ASP A 130 -6.69 -5.48 17.54
N ASN A 131 -8.01 -5.60 17.48
CA ASN A 131 -8.93 -5.39 18.60
C ASN A 131 -8.63 -6.36 19.76
N VAL A 132 -8.30 -7.61 19.46
CA VAL A 132 -7.95 -8.63 20.46
C VAL A 132 -6.63 -8.28 21.14
N LEU A 133 -5.63 -7.79 20.39
CA LEU A 133 -4.36 -7.32 20.96
C LEU A 133 -4.57 -6.14 21.92
N ILE A 134 -5.41 -5.18 21.54
CA ILE A 134 -5.79 -4.04 22.40
C ILE A 134 -6.50 -4.52 23.67
N GLU A 135 -7.43 -5.46 23.55
CA GLU A 135 -8.17 -6.01 24.69
C GLU A 135 -7.23 -6.76 25.66
N LEU A 136 -6.33 -7.60 25.14
CA LEU A 136 -5.30 -8.28 25.93
C LEU A 136 -4.40 -7.29 26.67
N ALA A 137 -3.93 -6.25 25.98
CA ALA A 137 -3.09 -5.21 26.58
C ALA A 137 -3.83 -4.43 27.69
N ARG A 138 -5.14 -4.22 27.55
CA ARG A 138 -5.96 -3.55 28.57
C ARG A 138 -6.27 -4.43 29.76
N ALA A 139 -6.72 -5.66 29.50
CA ALA A 139 -7.19 -6.60 30.51
C ALA A 139 -6.05 -7.27 31.30
N GLN A 140 -4.86 -7.41 30.70
CA GLN A 140 -3.66 -7.99 31.30
C GLN A 140 -3.92 -9.31 32.04
N PRO A 141 -4.54 -10.32 31.39
CA PRO A 141 -4.84 -11.58 32.04
C PRO A 141 -3.55 -12.28 32.52
N HIS A 142 -3.55 -12.72 33.78
CA HIS A 142 -2.42 -13.41 34.40
C HIS A 142 -2.53 -14.94 34.37
N ASN A 143 -3.64 -15.49 33.86
CA ASN A 143 -3.88 -16.93 33.81
C ASN A 143 -4.82 -17.31 32.66
N GLN A 144 -4.96 -18.62 32.43
CA GLN A 144 -5.82 -19.16 31.38
C GLN A 144 -7.30 -18.78 31.55
N ALA A 145 -7.80 -18.66 32.79
CA ALA A 145 -9.19 -18.26 33.03
C ALA A 145 -9.44 -16.82 32.56
N GLY A 146 -8.49 -15.91 32.81
CA GLY A 146 -8.54 -14.53 32.30
C GLY A 146 -8.49 -14.48 30.77
N LEU A 147 -7.65 -15.29 30.13
CA LEU A 147 -7.58 -15.35 28.66
C LEU A 147 -8.90 -15.79 28.02
N LYS A 148 -9.66 -16.70 28.66
CA LYS A 148 -10.97 -17.15 28.16
C LYS A 148 -12.02 -16.03 28.15
N GLN A 149 -11.84 -14.97 28.94
CA GLN A 149 -12.77 -13.84 29.00
C GLN A 149 -12.55 -12.82 27.87
N ILE A 150 -11.42 -12.91 27.15
CA ILE A 150 -11.07 -11.98 26.07
C ILE A 150 -11.91 -12.28 24.85
N LYS A 151 -12.72 -11.31 24.42
CA LYS A 151 -13.60 -11.47 23.26
C LYS A 151 -12.79 -11.55 21.97
N GLY A 152 -13.20 -12.48 21.09
CA GLY A 152 -12.55 -12.67 19.79
C GLY A 152 -11.22 -13.43 19.84
N LEU A 153 -10.74 -13.87 21.01
CA LEU A 153 -9.61 -14.77 21.11
C LEU A 153 -10.05 -16.18 20.70
N GLY A 154 -9.54 -16.67 19.56
CA GLY A 154 -9.95 -17.96 19.01
C GLY A 154 -9.60 -19.14 19.92
N VAL A 155 -10.54 -20.06 20.14
CA VAL A 155 -10.38 -21.23 21.02
C VAL A 155 -9.14 -22.07 20.66
N ARG A 156 -8.93 -22.32 19.37
CA ARG A 156 -7.78 -23.09 18.89
C ARG A 156 -6.46 -22.39 19.16
N LEU A 157 -6.40 -21.06 18.98
CA LEU A 157 -5.21 -20.28 19.31
C LEU A 157 -4.91 -20.35 20.81
N LEU A 158 -5.94 -20.22 21.64
CA LEU A 158 -5.80 -20.33 23.09
C LEU A 158 -5.28 -21.71 23.52
N GLN A 159 -5.75 -22.79 22.88
CA GLN A 159 -5.28 -24.15 23.20
C GLN A 159 -3.77 -24.32 22.96
N HIS A 160 -3.26 -23.78 21.85
CA HIS A 160 -1.86 -23.98 21.46
C HIS A 160 -0.90 -22.91 21.97
N ASN A 161 -1.36 -21.67 22.19
CA ASN A 161 -0.49 -20.51 22.45
C ASN A 161 -0.79 -19.78 23.77
N LYS A 162 -1.62 -20.34 24.67
CA LYS A 162 -1.90 -19.71 25.98
C LYS A 162 -0.65 -19.32 26.75
N HIS A 163 0.37 -20.18 26.79
CA HIS A 163 1.61 -19.92 27.53
C HIS A 163 2.40 -18.80 26.88
N ASP A 164 2.53 -18.81 25.54
CA ASP A 164 3.21 -17.75 24.80
C ASP A 164 2.54 -16.39 25.00
N ILE A 165 1.21 -16.35 25.00
CA ILE A 165 0.44 -15.11 25.21
C ILE A 165 0.66 -14.58 26.63
N LEU A 166 0.57 -15.42 27.66
CA LEU A 166 0.81 -15.01 29.05
C LEU A 166 2.25 -14.51 29.23
N HIS A 167 3.24 -15.20 28.64
CA HIS A 167 4.63 -14.75 28.70
C HIS A 167 4.86 -13.45 27.93
N ALA A 168 4.19 -13.21 26.81
CA ALA A 168 4.27 -11.91 26.12
C ALA A 168 3.70 -10.78 26.98
N ILE A 169 2.61 -11.02 27.71
CA ILE A 169 2.04 -10.06 28.67
C ILE A 169 3.03 -9.79 29.80
N GLU A 170 3.60 -10.84 30.39
CA GLU A 170 4.59 -10.75 31.47
C GLU A 170 5.84 -9.97 31.04
N ARG A 171 6.42 -10.29 29.87
CA ARG A 171 7.53 -9.51 29.29
C ARG A 171 7.15 -8.05 29.13
N GLY A 172 5.95 -7.80 28.64
CA GLY A 172 5.40 -6.47 28.46
C GLY A 172 5.19 -5.71 29.77
N GLN A 173 4.95 -6.38 30.90
CA GLN A 173 4.82 -5.79 32.24
C GLN A 173 6.17 -5.33 32.81
N THR A 174 7.27 -5.97 32.43
CA THR A 174 8.62 -5.60 32.86
C THR A 174 9.39 -4.76 31.83
N ALA A 175 8.87 -4.65 30.61
CA ALA A 175 9.51 -3.93 29.52
C ALA A 175 9.48 -2.40 29.73
N PRO A 176 10.49 -1.67 29.22
CA PRO A 176 10.46 -0.22 29.21
C PRO A 176 9.29 0.29 28.36
N THR A 177 8.79 1.48 28.69
CA THR A 177 7.77 2.14 27.87
C THR A 177 8.29 2.36 26.45
N PRO A 178 7.59 1.87 25.41
CA PRO A 178 7.97 2.12 24.03
C PRO A 178 7.98 3.62 23.74
N ARG A 179 8.97 4.07 22.98
CA ARG A 179 9.01 5.46 22.53
C ARG A 179 8.18 5.59 21.27
N TYR A 180 7.45 6.70 21.16
CA TYR A 180 6.82 7.03 19.90
C TYR A 180 7.89 7.12 18.81
N PRO A 181 7.64 6.58 17.61
CA PRO A 181 8.51 6.83 16.48
C PRO A 181 8.64 8.33 16.34
N ALA A 182 9.88 8.81 16.17
CA ALA A 182 10.13 10.21 15.89
C ALA A 182 9.19 10.60 14.75
N ASN A 183 8.37 11.63 14.96
CA ASN A 183 7.44 12.10 13.96
C ASN A 183 8.30 12.46 12.74
N HIS A 184 8.35 11.61 11.72
CA HIS A 184 9.03 11.95 10.46
C HIS A 184 8.44 13.29 10.04
N SER A 185 9.32 14.28 9.93
CA SER A 185 9.01 15.70 10.08
C SER A 185 7.64 16.06 9.49
N ARG A 186 6.84 16.80 10.27
CA ARG A 186 5.80 17.63 9.63
C ARG A 186 6.50 18.39 8.52
N LEU A 187 6.07 18.16 7.28
CA LEU A 187 6.63 18.88 6.15
C LEU A 187 6.51 20.37 6.45
N ASP A 188 7.58 21.11 6.22
CA ASP A 188 7.55 22.55 6.42
C ASP A 188 6.50 23.16 5.48
N ASN A 189 5.89 24.27 5.91
CA ASN A 189 4.82 24.92 5.16
C ASN A 189 5.26 25.25 3.72
N ARG A 190 6.54 25.58 3.48
CA ARG A 190 7.03 25.89 2.13
C ARG A 190 7.01 24.65 1.23
N THR A 191 7.38 23.49 1.75
CA THR A 191 7.28 22.22 1.01
C THR A 191 5.83 21.86 0.71
N LEU A 192 4.92 22.05 1.66
CA LEU A 192 3.48 21.81 1.46
C LEU A 192 2.90 22.74 0.38
N THR A 193 3.21 24.03 0.43
CA THR A 193 2.79 24.99 -0.60
C THR A 193 3.33 24.61 -1.97
N ARG A 194 4.62 24.24 -2.09
CA ARG A 194 5.19 23.76 -3.37
C ARG A 194 4.46 22.52 -3.88
N TYR A 195 4.20 21.55 -3.01
CA TYR A 195 3.48 20.34 -3.37
C TYR A 195 2.07 20.65 -3.88
N GLU A 196 1.32 21.53 -3.21
CA GLU A 196 -0.05 21.85 -3.62
C GLU A 196 -0.06 22.60 -4.96
N ASN A 197 0.89 23.50 -5.20
CA ASN A 197 1.01 24.20 -6.49
C ASN A 197 1.35 23.24 -7.64
N LEU A 198 2.26 22.30 -7.41
CA LEU A 198 2.57 21.23 -8.36
C LEU A 198 1.36 20.34 -8.61
N ARG A 199 0.61 20.01 -7.56
CA ARG A 199 -0.59 19.19 -7.64
C ARG A 199 -1.69 19.88 -8.45
N GLN A 200 -1.91 21.17 -8.24
CA GLN A 200 -2.86 21.97 -9.04
C GLN A 200 -2.44 22.04 -10.51
N TRP A 201 -1.17 22.35 -10.80
CA TRP A 201 -0.63 22.34 -12.16
C TRP A 201 -0.88 20.99 -12.85
N ARG A 202 -0.54 19.88 -12.17
CA ARG A 202 -0.74 18.53 -12.70
C ARG A 202 -2.21 18.24 -12.98
N ASN A 203 -3.11 18.61 -12.07
CA ASN A 203 -4.54 18.36 -12.25
C ASN A 203 -5.11 19.13 -13.44
N ASN A 204 -4.68 20.39 -13.64
CA ASN A 204 -5.10 21.19 -14.80
C ASN A 204 -4.60 20.56 -16.10
N LEU A 205 -3.32 20.19 -16.15
CA LEU A 205 -2.71 19.54 -17.32
C LEU A 205 -3.35 18.17 -17.62
N ALA A 206 -3.69 17.41 -16.58
CA ALA A 206 -4.40 16.14 -16.72
C ALA A 206 -5.79 16.32 -17.34
N ALA A 207 -6.53 17.34 -16.89
CA ALA A 207 -7.82 17.70 -17.46
C ALA A 207 -7.71 18.14 -18.92
N GLU A 208 -6.73 19.00 -19.25
CA GLU A 208 -6.44 19.43 -20.63
C GLU A 208 -6.11 18.26 -21.55
N ARG A 209 -5.33 17.29 -21.05
CA ARG A 209 -4.96 16.08 -21.81
C ARG A 209 -6.04 15.00 -21.80
N GLY A 210 -7.10 15.13 -21.00
CA GLY A 210 -8.12 14.10 -20.82
C GLY A 210 -7.54 12.78 -20.27
N VAL A 211 -6.60 12.86 -19.33
CA VAL A 211 -5.98 11.71 -18.67
C VAL A 211 -6.10 11.81 -17.15
N GLU A 212 -5.93 10.69 -16.44
CA GLU A 212 -5.84 10.70 -14.98
C GLU A 212 -4.59 11.47 -14.52
N PRO A 213 -4.64 12.19 -13.38
CA PRO A 213 -3.50 12.96 -12.90
C PRO A 213 -2.23 12.13 -12.70
N ASP A 214 -2.35 10.86 -12.30
CA ASP A 214 -1.21 9.98 -12.07
C ASP A 214 -0.44 9.63 -13.37
N VAL A 215 -1.10 9.71 -14.54
CA VAL A 215 -0.47 9.54 -15.87
C VAL A 215 0.50 10.68 -16.15
N ILE A 216 0.20 11.89 -15.68
CA ILE A 216 1.10 13.04 -15.80
C ILE A 216 2.33 12.81 -14.93
N ILE A 217 2.13 12.81 -13.60
CA ILE A 217 3.18 12.57 -12.60
C ILE A 217 2.54 12.03 -11.30
N SER A 218 3.11 10.96 -10.75
CA SER A 218 2.62 10.38 -9.50
C SER A 218 2.71 11.32 -8.30
N ASN A 219 1.85 11.13 -7.30
CA ASN A 219 1.91 11.90 -6.04
C ASN A 219 3.29 11.74 -5.35
N HIS A 220 3.88 10.54 -5.42
CA HIS A 220 5.20 10.27 -4.84
C HIS A 220 6.28 11.11 -5.53
N THR A 221 6.30 11.13 -6.86
CA THR A 221 7.24 11.93 -7.64
C THR A 221 7.04 13.43 -7.39
N LEU A 222 5.80 13.93 -7.37
CA LEU A 222 5.51 15.33 -7.03
C LEU A 222 6.02 15.71 -5.64
N MET A 223 5.82 14.83 -4.65
CA MET A 223 6.33 15.05 -3.29
C MET A 223 7.86 15.07 -3.26
N SER A 224 8.52 14.18 -4.00
CA SER A 224 9.99 14.18 -4.13
C SER A 224 10.51 15.49 -4.73
N ILE A 225 9.87 15.98 -5.80
CA ILE A 225 10.19 17.27 -6.43
C ILE A 225 9.93 18.44 -5.46
N ALA A 226 8.82 18.42 -4.73
CA ALA A 226 8.50 19.46 -3.76
C ALA A 226 9.53 19.53 -2.62
N ARG A 227 9.99 18.38 -2.12
CA ARG A 227 11.00 18.28 -1.06
C ARG A 227 12.36 18.78 -1.53
N ASN A 228 12.85 18.29 -2.67
CA ASN A 228 14.17 18.63 -3.19
C ASN A 228 14.24 20.02 -3.84
N ASN A 229 13.11 20.54 -4.32
CA ASN A 229 12.97 21.90 -4.88
C ASN A 229 14.02 22.26 -5.95
N PRO A 230 14.18 21.42 -7.01
CA PRO A 230 15.19 21.64 -8.05
C PRO A 230 15.01 23.01 -8.73
N LYS A 231 16.12 23.63 -9.10
CA LYS A 231 16.16 25.00 -9.65
C LYS A 231 16.49 25.06 -11.14
N THR A 232 17.09 23.99 -11.64
CA THR A 232 17.57 23.85 -13.02
C THR A 232 17.08 22.51 -13.59
N LEU A 233 17.13 22.40 -14.92
CA LEU A 233 16.82 21.14 -15.59
C LEU A 233 17.81 20.05 -15.16
N ASP A 234 19.10 20.37 -15.06
CA ASP A 234 20.12 19.41 -14.61
C ASP A 234 19.84 18.84 -13.22
N THR A 235 19.48 19.71 -12.26
CA THR A 235 19.15 19.27 -10.90
C THR A 235 17.87 18.43 -10.86
N LEU A 236 16.92 18.66 -11.78
CA LEU A 236 15.73 17.83 -11.92
C LEU A 236 16.07 16.47 -12.55
N THR A 237 16.92 16.42 -13.58
CA THR A 237 17.36 15.18 -14.23
C THR A 237 18.13 14.29 -13.27
N GLN A 238 19.04 14.85 -12.49
CA GLN A 238 19.87 14.12 -11.50
C GLN A 238 19.03 13.43 -10.42
N MET A 239 17.79 13.87 -10.18
CA MET A 239 16.89 13.19 -9.24
C MET A 239 16.44 11.81 -9.75
N GLY A 240 16.46 11.56 -11.06
CA GLY A 240 16.02 10.29 -11.65
C GLY A 240 14.55 9.94 -11.38
N VAL A 241 13.71 10.94 -11.07
CA VAL A 241 12.30 10.72 -10.68
C VAL A 241 11.30 10.84 -11.84
N LEU A 242 11.76 11.36 -12.99
CA LEU A 242 11.01 11.47 -14.23
C LEU A 242 11.68 10.58 -15.27
N GLY A 243 10.87 9.93 -16.11
CA GLY A 243 11.41 9.35 -17.34
C GLY A 243 11.76 10.42 -18.36
N GLU A 244 12.48 10.02 -19.40
CA GLU A 244 13.01 10.89 -20.46
C GLU A 244 11.90 11.70 -21.14
N TRP A 245 10.82 11.04 -21.57
CA TRP A 245 9.67 11.68 -22.20
C TRP A 245 8.97 12.66 -21.25
N GLN A 246 8.74 12.26 -20.00
CA GLN A 246 8.11 13.15 -19.01
C GLN A 246 8.98 14.38 -18.72
N PHE A 247 10.29 14.19 -18.68
CA PHE A 247 11.24 15.28 -18.49
C PHE A 247 11.22 16.25 -19.67
N GLU A 248 11.27 15.75 -20.92
CA GLU A 248 11.13 16.57 -22.13
C GLU A 248 9.79 17.32 -22.16
N ALA A 249 8.69 16.64 -21.84
CA ALA A 249 7.36 17.21 -21.92
C ALA A 249 7.08 18.25 -20.81
N TYR A 250 7.56 17.99 -19.58
CA TYR A 250 7.10 18.73 -18.40
C TYR A 250 8.20 19.46 -17.62
N GLY A 251 9.48 19.15 -17.86
CA GLY A 251 10.61 19.65 -17.09
C GLY A 251 10.62 21.17 -16.94
N GLU A 252 10.44 21.90 -18.03
CA GLU A 252 10.38 23.37 -17.96
C GLU A 252 9.17 23.89 -17.19
N THR A 253 7.99 23.30 -17.42
CA THR A 253 6.75 23.74 -16.76
C THR A 253 6.79 23.48 -15.25
N LEU A 254 7.38 22.36 -14.83
CA LEU A 254 7.63 22.06 -13.42
C LEU A 254 8.53 23.12 -12.77
N LEU A 255 9.63 23.49 -13.43
CA LEU A 255 10.53 24.52 -12.92
C LEU A 255 9.84 25.90 -12.87
N LYS A 256 8.98 26.22 -13.84
CA LYS A 256 8.18 27.46 -13.82
C LYS A 256 7.24 27.48 -12.60
N VAL A 257 6.58 26.36 -12.29
CA VAL A 257 5.70 26.24 -11.09
C VAL A 257 6.51 26.40 -9.80
N LEU A 258 7.70 25.80 -9.72
CA LEU A 258 8.60 25.89 -8.56
C LEU A 258 9.22 27.28 -8.35
N LYS A 259 9.41 28.06 -9.42
CA LYS A 259 9.98 29.42 -9.38
C LYS A 259 8.96 30.48 -8.98
N LYS A 260 7.68 30.27 -9.28
CA LYS A 260 6.62 31.23 -8.90
C LYS A 260 6.62 31.37 -7.37
N ARG A 261 6.72 32.63 -6.91
CA ARG A 261 6.48 32.99 -5.51
C ARG A 261 4.99 33.06 -5.32
N TRP A 262 4.46 32.13 -4.54
CA TRP A 262 3.05 32.07 -4.20
C TRP A 262 2.92 32.65 -2.79
N VAL A 263 2.18 33.76 -2.69
CA VAL A 263 1.89 34.49 -1.44
C VAL A 263 0.89 33.69 -0.62
#